data_AF-A0A7S8HVM1-F1
#
_entry.id   AF-A0A7S8HVM1-F1
#
_cell.length_a   1.000
_cell.length_b   1.000
_cell.length_c   1.000
_cell.angle_alpha   90.00
_cell.angle_beta   90.00
_cell.angle_gamma   90.00
#
_symmetry.space_group_name_H-M   'P 1'
#
loop_
_entity.id
_entity.type
_entity.pdbx_description
1 polymer ?
#
loop_
_entity_poly.entity_id
_entity_poly.type
_entity_poly.pdbx_seq_one_letter_code
_entity_poly.pdbx_strand_id
1 'polypeptide(L)'
;MAEQLRLQGCKEKFQTAYDAAVSQKEESEKQWKEEKEMGMHGQEFDQWCHMNAPAYSAVLSQYQGAKAAYETSLHAVDEQAAKAWREKVIQASIRPNGSVDSNTLIAPDA
;
A
#
# COMPACT_ATOMS: atom_id res chain seq x y z
N MET A 1 -15.69 -22.59 7.35
CA MET A 1 -14.39 -22.61 8.06
C MET A 1 -13.20 -22.42 7.11
N ALA A 2 -13.17 -23.04 5.92
CA ALA A 2 -12.06 -22.85 4.97
C ALA A 2 -11.87 -21.38 4.51
N GLU A 3 -12.96 -20.63 4.33
CA GLU A 3 -12.88 -19.23 3.89
C GLU A 3 -12.37 -18.29 4.99
N GLN A 4 -12.70 -18.54 6.25
CA GLN A 4 -12.15 -17.78 7.39
C GLN A 4 -10.63 -18.05 7.57
N LEU A 5 -10.21 -19.30 7.40
CA LEU A 5 -8.78 -19.65 7.44
C LEU A 5 -8.00 -19.01 6.29
N ARG A 6 -8.62 -18.95 5.10
CA ARG A 6 -8.06 -18.26 3.93
C ARG A 6 -7.98 -16.75 4.16
N LEU A 7 -9.02 -16.14 4.75
CA LEU A 7 -9.01 -14.73 5.13
C LEU A 7 -7.89 -14.41 6.11
N GLN A 8 -7.69 -15.24 7.13
CA GLN A 8 -6.61 -15.07 8.11
C GLN A 8 -5.23 -15.15 7.45
N GLY A 9 -4.98 -16.16 6.62
CA GLY A 9 -3.72 -16.28 5.88
C GLY A 9 -3.50 -15.15 4.87
N CYS A 10 -4.57 -14.64 4.24
CA CYS A 10 -4.50 -13.46 3.37
C CYS A 10 -4.20 -12.19 4.17
N LYS A 11 -4.79 -12.03 5.36
CA LYS A 11 -4.54 -10.90 6.26
C LYS A 11 -3.09 -10.88 6.73
N GLU A 12 -2.52 -12.00 7.14
CA GLU A 12 -1.11 -12.10 7.54
C GLU A 12 -0.18 -11.72 6.38
N LYS A 13 -0.40 -12.29 5.18
CA LYS A 13 0.39 -11.94 3.99
C LYS A 13 0.26 -10.46 3.63
N PHE A 14 -0.94 -9.91 3.75
CA PHE A 14 -1.20 -8.50 3.48
C PHE A 14 -0.52 -7.60 4.50
N GLN A 15 -0.51 -7.98 5.78
CA GLN A 15 0.17 -7.24 6.83
C GLN A 15 1.69 -7.28 6.66
N THR A 16 2.28 -8.43 6.33
CA THR A 16 3.72 -8.52 6.01
C THR A 16 4.08 -7.68 4.79
N ALA A 17 3.27 -7.71 3.73
CA ALA A 17 3.52 -6.91 2.54
C ALA A 17 3.34 -5.40 2.81
N TYR A 18 2.38 -5.03 3.65
CA TYR A 18 2.21 -3.65 4.11
C TYR A 18 3.41 -3.16 4.90
N ASP A 19 3.88 -3.94 5.88
CA ASP A 19 5.05 -3.59 6.70
C ASP A 19 6.30 -3.42 5.84
N ALA A 20 6.56 -4.35 4.92
CA ALA A 20 7.65 -4.24 3.96
C ALA A 20 7.53 -3.01 3.05
N ALA A 21 6.32 -2.70 2.56
CA ALA A 21 6.08 -1.53 1.73
C ALA A 21 6.25 -0.21 2.50
N VAL A 22 5.82 -0.15 3.77
CA VAL A 22 6.01 1.01 4.64
C VAL A 22 7.48 1.21 4.95
N SER A 23 8.18 0.16 5.39
CA SER A 23 9.60 0.23 5.71
C SER A 23 10.43 0.69 4.50
N GLN A 24 10.17 0.11 3.32
CA GLN A 24 10.86 0.51 2.10
C GLN A 24 10.48 1.93 1.65
N LYS A 25 9.22 2.36 1.87
CA LYS A 25 8.80 3.74 1.61
C LYS A 25 9.56 4.72 2.50
N GLU A 26 9.66 4.44 3.80
CA GLU A 26 10.38 5.27 4.76
C GLU A 26 11.87 5.38 4.42
N GLU A 27 12.51 4.27 4.07
CA GLU A 27 13.91 4.27 3.60
C GLU A 27 14.08 5.10 2.32
N SER A 28 13.17 4.95 1.36
CA SER A 28 13.18 5.68 0.10
C SER A 28 12.92 7.17 0.31
N GLU A 29 11.98 7.54 1.19
CA GLU A 29 11.68 8.92 1.55
C GLU A 29 12.85 9.59 2.24
N LYS A 30 13.57 8.84 3.08
CA LYS A 30 14.79 9.33 3.73
C LYS A 30 15.87 9.66 2.69
N GLN A 31 16.15 8.73 1.78
CA GLN A 31 17.11 8.95 0.69
C GLN A 31 16.70 10.13 -0.21
N TRP A 32 15.42 10.20 -0.60
CA TRP A 32 14.90 11.31 -1.40
C TRP A 32 15.06 12.66 -0.69
N LYS A 33 14.80 12.73 0.62
CA LYS A 33 15.01 13.96 1.42
C LYS A 33 16.49 14.33 1.47
N GLU A 34 17.37 13.37 1.74
CA GLU A 34 18.83 13.59 1.74
C GLU A 34 19.33 14.12 0.39
N GLU A 35 18.88 13.54 -0.73
CA GLU A 35 19.25 14.02 -2.08
C GLU A 35 18.66 15.41 -2.40
N LYS A 36 17.43 15.68 -1.92
CA LYS A 36 16.80 16.99 -2.06
C LYS A 36 17.54 18.07 -1.28
N GLU A 37 18.02 17.74 -0.08
CA GLU A 37 18.86 18.63 0.75
C GLU A 37 20.24 18.87 0.10
N MET A 38 20.75 17.90 -0.67
CA MET A 38 22.00 18.03 -1.45
C MET A 38 21.87 18.82 -2.76
N GLY A 39 20.69 19.39 -3.05
CA GLY A 39 20.49 20.31 -4.18
C GLY A 39 19.74 19.73 -5.38
N MET A 40 19.19 18.52 -5.31
CA MET A 40 18.18 18.08 -6.27
C MET A 40 16.87 18.84 -6.04
N HIS A 41 16.59 19.84 -6.86
CA HIS A 41 15.32 20.57 -6.83
C HIS A 41 14.35 20.06 -7.89
N GLY A 42 13.19 19.56 -7.46
CA GLY A 42 11.97 19.55 -8.29
C GLY A 42 11.30 18.20 -8.55
N GLN A 43 11.92 17.05 -8.27
CA GLN A 43 11.24 15.76 -8.44
C GLN A 43 10.32 15.43 -7.25
N GLU A 44 9.06 15.13 -7.54
CA GLU A 44 8.13 14.50 -6.59
C GLU A 44 8.64 13.10 -6.20
N PHE A 45 8.37 12.68 -4.97
CA PHE A 45 8.81 11.39 -4.43
C PHE A 45 8.45 10.20 -5.34
N ASP A 46 7.24 10.19 -5.91
CA ASP A 46 6.79 9.16 -6.84
C ASP A 46 7.69 9.07 -8.09
N GLN A 47 8.10 10.20 -8.67
CA GLN A 47 8.98 10.23 -9.83
C GLN A 47 10.39 9.76 -9.48
N TRP A 48 10.91 10.19 -8.32
CA TRP A 48 12.21 9.77 -7.84
C TRP A 48 12.26 8.27 -7.57
N CYS A 49 11.20 7.71 -6.95
CA CYS A 49 11.11 6.29 -6.65
C CYS A 49 11.16 5.40 -7.89
N HIS A 50 10.58 5.83 -9.01
CA HIS A 50 10.66 5.08 -10.27
C HIS A 50 12.09 4.97 -10.82
N MET A 51 12.96 5.94 -10.54
CA MET A 51 14.34 5.93 -11.03
C MET A 51 15.31 5.34 -10.01
N ASN A 52 15.09 5.59 -8.72
CA ASN A 52 16.07 5.33 -7.65
C ASN A 52 15.63 4.24 -6.66
N ALA A 53 14.34 3.89 -6.61
CA ALA A 53 13.80 2.91 -5.66
C ALA A 53 13.03 1.76 -6.36
N PRO A 54 13.70 0.94 -7.21
CA PRO A 54 13.07 -0.22 -7.83
C PRO A 54 12.59 -1.25 -6.79
N ALA A 55 13.28 -1.34 -5.65
CA ALA A 55 12.85 -2.17 -4.52
C ALA A 55 11.48 -1.73 -3.97
N TYR A 56 11.25 -0.42 -3.85
CA TYR A 56 9.95 0.13 -3.44
C TYR A 56 8.84 -0.26 -4.42
N SER A 57 9.10 -0.15 -5.72
CA SER A 57 8.13 -0.56 -6.75
C SER A 57 7.79 -2.07 -6.67
N ALA A 58 8.79 -2.91 -6.39
CA ALA A 58 8.58 -4.36 -6.24
C ALA A 58 7.72 -4.69 -5.01
N VAL A 59 8.00 -4.11 -3.84
CA VAL A 59 7.20 -4.34 -2.63
C VAL A 59 5.80 -3.73 -2.74
N LEU A 60 5.66 -2.61 -3.45
CA LEU A 60 4.36 -1.99 -3.71
C LEU A 60 3.47 -2.88 -4.58
N SER A 61 4.04 -3.55 -5.59
CA SER A 61 3.33 -4.55 -6.39
C SER A 61 2.88 -5.75 -5.53
N GLN A 62 3.75 -6.23 -4.64
CA GLN A 62 3.39 -7.31 -3.70
C GLN A 62 2.27 -6.89 -2.75
N TYR A 63 2.33 -5.67 -2.22
CA TYR A 63 1.29 -5.08 -1.38
C TYR A 63 -0.06 -5.02 -2.13
N GLN A 64 -0.08 -4.52 -3.36
CA GLN A 64 -1.30 -4.45 -4.18
C GLN A 64 -1.89 -5.84 -4.45
N GLY A 65 -1.05 -6.83 -4.74
CA GLY A 65 -1.49 -8.22 -4.92
C GLY A 65 -2.08 -8.82 -3.64
N ALA A 66 -1.43 -8.60 -2.50
CA ALA A 66 -1.91 -9.08 -1.20
C ALA A 66 -3.21 -8.37 -0.77
N LYS A 67 -3.34 -7.07 -1.05
CA LYS A 67 -4.57 -6.30 -0.86
C LYS A 67 -5.73 -6.86 -1.65
N ALA A 68 -5.54 -7.14 -2.94
CA ALA A 68 -6.57 -7.72 -3.79
C ALA A 68 -6.99 -9.12 -3.33
N ALA A 69 -6.03 -9.94 -2.88
CA ALA A 69 -6.31 -11.25 -2.32
C ALA A 69 -7.07 -11.19 -0.99
N TYR A 70 -6.74 -10.22 -0.13
CA TYR A 70 -7.48 -9.94 1.11
C TYR A 70 -8.90 -9.47 0.82
N GLU A 71 -9.09 -8.50 -0.09
CA GLU A 71 -10.41 -7.99 -0.47
C GLU A 71 -11.30 -9.10 -1.06
N THR A 72 -10.73 -9.95 -1.93
CA THR A 72 -11.45 -11.11 -2.49
C THR A 72 -11.86 -12.11 -1.41
N SER A 73 -10.97 -12.38 -0.45
CA SER A 73 -11.26 -13.30 0.65
C SER A 73 -12.26 -12.70 1.63
N LEU A 74 -12.20 -11.40 1.86
CA LEU A 74 -13.13 -10.67 2.71
C LEU A 74 -14.53 -10.68 2.08
N HIS A 75 -14.64 -10.43 0.77
CA HIS A 75 -15.91 -10.51 0.05
C HIS A 75 -16.56 -11.90 0.10
N ALA A 76 -15.77 -12.97 0.15
CA ALA A 76 -16.27 -14.33 0.26
C ALA A 76 -16.82 -14.66 1.67
N VAL A 77 -16.31 -14.00 2.71
CA VAL A 77 -16.70 -14.23 4.11
C VAL A 77 -17.77 -13.24 4.58
N ASP A 78 -17.60 -11.96 4.24
CA ASP A 78 -18.41 -10.84 4.66
C ASP A 78 -18.38 -9.71 3.60
N GLU A 79 -19.42 -9.67 2.77
CA GLU A 79 -19.56 -8.65 1.72
C GLU A 79 -19.68 -7.23 2.30
N GLN A 80 -20.26 -7.07 3.50
CA GLN A 80 -20.48 -5.77 4.11
C GLN A 80 -19.17 -5.20 4.65
N ALA A 81 -18.35 -6.05 5.28
CA ALA A 81 -16.98 -5.72 5.66
C ALA A 81 -16.10 -5.42 4.44
N ALA A 82 -16.27 -6.15 3.33
CA ALA A 82 -15.54 -5.88 2.09
C ALA A 82 -15.86 -4.50 1.49
N LYS A 83 -17.15 -4.10 1.50
CA LYS A 83 -17.56 -2.76 1.06
C LYS A 83 -16.97 -1.67 1.95
N ALA A 84 -17.07 -1.82 3.27
CA ALA A 84 -16.51 -0.86 4.23
C ALA A 84 -14.99 -0.71 4.07
N TRP A 85 -14.28 -1.83 3.91
CA TRP A 85 -12.84 -1.84 3.62
C TRP A 85 -12.51 -1.10 2.33
N ARG A 86 -13.25 -1.37 1.25
CA ARG A 86 -13.05 -0.71 -0.04
C ARG A 86 -13.31 0.80 0.03
N GLU A 87 -14.34 1.23 0.76
CA GLU A 87 -14.62 2.65 0.98
C GLU A 87 -13.49 3.33 1.77
N LYS A 88 -13.00 2.69 2.84
CA LYS A 88 -11.83 3.15 3.59
C LYS A 88 -10.60 3.30 2.70
N VAL A 89 -10.38 2.32 1.82
CA VAL A 89 -9.30 2.35 0.84
C VAL A 89 -9.41 3.54 -0.09
N ILE A 90 -10.60 3.78 -0.65
CA ILE A 90 -10.85 4.88 -1.57
C ILE A 90 -10.65 6.22 -0.85
N GLN A 91 -11.23 6.38 0.34
CA GLN A 91 -11.11 7.63 1.11
C GLN A 91 -9.67 7.96 1.47
N ALA A 92 -8.89 6.97 1.92
CA ALA A 92 -7.48 7.17 2.24
C ALA A 92 -6.63 7.48 0.99
N SER A 93 -7.03 6.96 -0.18
CA SER A 93 -6.34 7.23 -1.44
C SER A 93 -6.69 8.60 -2.04
N ILE A 94 -7.73 9.29 -1.55
CA ILE A 94 -8.10 10.63 -2.06
C ILE A 94 -7.19 11.68 -1.42
N ARG A 95 -6.37 12.34 -2.24
CA ARG A 95 -5.56 13.49 -1.85
C ARG A 95 -6.45 14.74 -1.64
N PRO A 96 -6.00 15.77 -0.89
CA PRO A 96 -6.76 17.00 -0.64
C PRO A 96 -7.18 17.77 -1.90
N ASN A 97 -6.48 17.55 -3.01
CA ASN A 97 -6.77 18.14 -4.32
C ASN A 97 -7.79 17.32 -5.15
N GLY A 98 -8.37 16.26 -4.59
CA GLY A 98 -9.31 15.37 -5.26
C GLY A 98 -8.69 14.32 -6.19
N SER A 99 -7.36 14.26 -6.31
CA SER A 99 -6.68 13.21 -7.07
C SER A 99 -6.54 11.91 -6.26
N VAL A 100 -6.46 10.77 -6.96
CA VAL A 100 -6.32 9.46 -6.32
C VAL A 100 -4.86 9.03 -6.29
N ASP A 101 -4.33 8.83 -5.09
CA ASP A 101 -3.02 8.26 -4.81
C ASP A 101 -3.10 6.73 -4.77
N SER A 102 -2.76 6.10 -5.88
CA SER A 102 -2.77 4.62 -5.98
C SER A 102 -1.66 3.96 -5.16
N ASN A 103 -0.72 4.75 -4.64
CA ASN A 103 0.41 4.31 -3.83
C ASN A 103 0.16 4.48 -2.31
N THR A 104 -1.06 4.85 -1.92
CA THR A 104 -1.42 4.96 -0.51
C THR A 104 -1.42 3.58 0.12
N LEU A 105 -0.52 3.40 1.09
CA LEU A 105 -0.39 2.18 1.86
C LEU A 105 -1.41 2.23 3.01
N ILE A 106 -2.22 1.18 3.10
CA ILE A 106 -3.31 1.03 4.07
C ILE A 106 -3.20 -0.35 4.68
N ALA A 107 -3.11 -0.41 6.01
CA ALA A 107 -3.01 -1.66 6.75
C ALA A 107 -4.35 -2.42 6.76
N PRO A 108 -4.36 -3.77 6.76
CA PRO A 108 -5.57 -4.56 6.95
C PRO A 108 -6.37 -4.11 8.17
N ASP A 109 -7.70 -4.26 8.12
CA ASP A 109 -8.55 -4.04 9.30
C ASP A 109 -8.18 -5.01 10.43
N ALA A 110 -8.13 -4.48 11.66
CA ALA A 110 -7.64 -5.15 12.87
C ALA A 110 -8.53 -6.31 13.32
#